data_AF-A0A6G7BWC1-F1
#
_entry.id   AF-A0A6G7BWC1-F1
#
_cell.length_a   1.000
_cell.length_b   1.000
_cell.length_c   1.000
_cell.angle_alpha   90.00
_cell.angle_beta   90.00
_cell.angle_gamma   90.00
#
_symmetry.space_group_name_H-M   'P 1'
#
loop_
_entity.id
_entity.type
_entity.pdbx_description
1 polymer ?
#
loop_
_entity_poly.entity_id
_entity_poly.type
_entity_poly.pdbx_seq_one_letter_code
_entity_poly.pdbx_strand_id
1 'polypeptide(L)'
;MISLIIRKVLNDYVAFIDDFRNQFSPNMDEFEQRSNRNRSGHIGGFNYQFHGAGCRLEKDAIVCEFDFMPTNEYPIKFSTWEMREFILTSKAYGIDKLEESELHELLHPLVEDGTLVKLVLGGVVWEIYQV
;
A
#
# COMPACT_ATOMS: atom_id res chain seq x y z
N MET A 1 11.58 -7.88 18.50
CA MET A 1 12.35 -8.20 17.28
C MET A 1 11.42 -8.27 16.06
N ILE A 2 10.32 -9.03 16.14
CA ILE A 2 9.29 -9.12 15.07
C ILE A 2 8.58 -7.78 14.79
N SER A 3 8.23 -6.99 15.83
CA SER A 3 7.56 -5.68 15.63
C SER A 3 8.43 -4.60 14.96
N LEU A 4 9.75 -4.72 15.04
CA LEU A 4 10.66 -3.79 14.35
C LEU A 4 10.69 -4.06 12.84
N ILE A 5 10.48 -5.32 12.44
CA ILE A 5 10.44 -5.72 11.03
C ILE A 5 9.16 -5.17 10.37
N ILE A 6 7.99 -5.31 11.00
CA ILE A 6 6.74 -4.85 10.39
C ILE A 6 6.68 -3.32 10.21
N ARG A 7 7.26 -2.54 11.14
CA ARG A 7 7.39 -1.09 10.95
C ARG A 7 8.29 -0.72 9.80
N LYS A 8 9.41 -1.44 9.65
CA LYS A 8 10.30 -1.24 8.50
C LYS A 8 9.57 -1.55 7.20
N VAL A 9 8.85 -2.68 7.15
CA VAL A 9 8.04 -3.06 5.98
C VAL A 9 7.02 -1.98 5.64
N LEU A 10 6.27 -1.47 6.63
CA LEU A 10 5.30 -0.39 6.42
C LEU A 10 5.97 0.88 5.86
N ASN A 11 7.11 1.28 6.41
CA ASN A 11 7.83 2.46 5.92
C ASN A 11 8.34 2.26 4.48
N ASP A 12 8.88 1.08 4.18
CA ASP A 12 9.36 0.75 2.84
C ASP A 12 8.19 0.69 1.83
N TYR A 13 7.03 0.19 2.25
CA TYR A 13 5.79 0.15 1.47
C TYR A 13 5.29 1.56 1.12
N VAL A 14 5.17 2.44 2.12
CA VAL A 14 4.77 3.84 1.92
C VAL A 14 5.79 4.56 1.03
N ALA A 15 7.09 4.38 1.28
CA ALA A 15 8.13 4.98 0.46
C ALA A 15 8.11 4.51 -1.00
N PHE A 16 7.74 3.25 -1.26
CA PHE A 16 7.59 2.72 -2.62
C PHE A 16 6.44 3.42 -3.37
N ILE A 17 5.31 3.66 -2.69
CA ILE A 17 4.17 4.39 -3.24
C ILE A 17 4.52 5.87 -3.48
N ASP A 18 5.22 6.51 -2.54
CA ASP A 18 5.61 7.90 -2.67
C ASP A 18 6.69 8.11 -3.75
N ASP A 19 7.63 7.18 -3.93
CA ASP A 19 8.59 7.21 -5.06
C ASP A 19 7.84 7.21 -6.39
N PHE A 20 6.81 6.39 -6.53
CA PHE A 20 5.94 6.35 -7.70
C PHE A 20 5.15 7.66 -7.89
N ARG A 21 4.52 8.18 -6.83
CA ARG A 21 3.77 9.46 -6.89
C ARG A 21 4.65 10.61 -7.35
N ASN A 22 5.88 10.68 -6.86
CA ASN A 22 6.84 11.72 -7.25
C ASN A 22 7.21 11.69 -8.74
N GLN A 23 7.01 10.58 -9.46
CA GLN A 23 7.23 10.50 -10.90
C GLN A 23 6.19 11.28 -11.72
N PHE A 24 4.98 11.49 -11.20
CA PHE A 24 3.86 12.10 -11.92
C PHE A 24 3.79 13.63 -11.85
N SER A 25 4.81 14.32 -11.31
CA SER A 25 4.79 15.74 -10.91
C SER A 25 4.10 15.94 -9.55
N PRO A 26 4.45 16.96 -8.72
CA PRO A 26 3.91 17.14 -7.36
C PRO A 26 2.40 17.47 -7.30
N ASN A 27 1.66 17.37 -8.40
CA ASN A 27 0.22 17.64 -8.42
C ASN A 27 -0.58 16.33 -8.32
N MET A 28 -1.03 15.99 -7.11
CA MET A 28 -1.91 14.85 -6.85
C MET A 28 -3.21 14.91 -7.67
N ASP A 29 -3.72 16.10 -8.00
CA ASP A 29 -4.91 16.24 -8.87
C ASP A 29 -4.63 15.72 -10.28
N GLU A 30 -3.40 15.86 -10.76
CA GLU A 30 -2.99 15.35 -12.07
C GLU A 30 -2.89 13.82 -12.03
N PHE A 31 -2.44 13.24 -10.92
CA PHE A 31 -2.43 11.80 -10.69
C PHE A 31 -3.85 11.21 -10.69
N GLU A 32 -4.79 11.80 -9.94
CA GLU A 32 -6.19 11.37 -9.86
C GLU A 32 -6.96 11.59 -11.17
N GLN A 33 -6.64 12.65 -11.92
CA GLN A 33 -7.21 12.86 -13.25
C GLN A 33 -6.63 11.91 -14.29
N ARG A 34 -5.34 11.58 -14.19
CA ARG A 34 -4.67 10.61 -15.09
C ARG A 34 -5.08 9.18 -14.80
N SER A 35 -5.35 8.79 -13.55
CA SER A 35 -5.86 7.44 -13.22
C SER A 35 -7.17 7.13 -13.96
N ASN A 36 -8.01 8.15 -14.18
CA ASN A 36 -9.24 8.06 -14.95
C ASN A 36 -9.04 7.90 -16.47
N ARG A 37 -7.90 8.32 -17.03
CA ARG A 37 -7.63 8.33 -18.49
C ARG A 37 -6.58 7.31 -18.96
N ASN A 38 -5.56 7.06 -18.15
CA ASN A 38 -4.46 6.12 -18.41
C ASN A 38 -4.52 5.00 -17.36
N ARG A 39 -5.30 3.96 -17.62
CA ARG A 39 -5.51 2.85 -16.66
C ARG A 39 -4.27 1.98 -16.43
N SER A 40 -3.24 2.09 -17.26
CA SER A 40 -1.95 1.43 -17.05
C SER A 40 -0.84 2.14 -17.83
N GLY A 41 0.42 1.90 -17.46
CA GLY A 41 1.57 2.46 -18.17
C GLY A 41 2.89 2.14 -17.49
N HIS A 42 3.94 2.84 -17.93
CA HIS A 42 5.29 2.71 -17.39
C HIS A 42 5.91 4.09 -17.12
N ILE A 43 6.47 4.32 -15.93
CA ILE A 43 7.14 5.56 -15.54
C ILE A 43 8.14 5.34 -14.40
N GLY A 44 9.33 5.94 -14.46
CA GLY A 44 10.30 5.88 -13.36
C GLY A 44 10.72 4.45 -12.94
N GLY A 45 10.66 3.50 -13.88
CA GLY A 45 10.90 2.08 -13.61
C GLY A 45 9.68 1.30 -13.07
N PHE A 46 8.57 1.98 -12.79
CA PHE A 46 7.32 1.36 -12.38
C PHE A 46 6.47 1.01 -13.59
N ASN A 47 6.00 -0.23 -13.66
CA ASN A 47 4.76 -0.54 -14.34
C ASN A 47 3.61 -0.25 -13.38
N TYR A 48 2.57 0.43 -13.85
CA TYR A 48 1.40 0.73 -13.03
C TYR A 48 0.11 0.33 -13.73
N GLN A 49 -0.89 -0.04 -12.94
CA GLN A 49 -2.24 -0.33 -13.40
C GLN A 49 -3.25 0.17 -12.37
N PHE A 50 -4.07 1.14 -12.75
CA PHE A 50 -5.19 1.60 -11.94
C PHE A 50 -6.39 0.67 -12.08
N HIS A 51 -7.05 0.38 -10.96
CA HIS A 51 -8.26 -0.44 -10.89
C HIS A 51 -9.20 0.08 -9.81
N GLY A 52 -10.47 0.33 -10.15
CA GLY A 52 -11.46 0.80 -9.20
C GLY A 52 -10.97 2.00 -8.37
N ALA A 53 -10.77 1.76 -7.07
CA ALA A 53 -10.33 2.71 -6.06
C ALA A 53 -8.82 2.72 -5.77
N GLY A 54 -8.03 1.93 -6.53
CA GLY A 54 -6.65 1.63 -6.23
C GLY A 54 -5.73 1.50 -7.44
N CYS A 55 -4.49 1.13 -7.16
CA CYS A 55 -3.40 1.06 -8.12
C CYS A 55 -2.45 -0.09 -7.76
N ARG A 56 -2.14 -0.93 -8.74
CA ARG A 56 -1.08 -1.92 -8.69
C ARG A 56 0.18 -1.36 -9.33
N LEU A 57 1.30 -1.49 -8.63
CA LEU A 57 2.64 -1.09 -9.05
C LEU A 57 3.54 -2.32 -9.13
N GLU A 58 4.44 -2.33 -10.10
CA GLU A 58 5.50 -3.31 -10.21
C GLU A 58 6.83 -2.63 -10.58
N LYS A 59 7.88 -2.87 -9.80
CA LYS A 59 9.24 -2.39 -10.04
C LYS A 59 10.25 -3.38 -9.47
N ASP A 60 11.25 -3.76 -10.24
CA ASP A 60 12.29 -4.72 -9.83
C ASP A 60 11.73 -6.04 -9.24
N ALA A 61 10.64 -6.54 -9.84
CA ALA A 61 9.85 -7.70 -9.41
C ALA A 61 9.13 -7.56 -8.05
N ILE A 62 9.18 -6.38 -7.43
CA ILE A 62 8.37 -6.02 -6.26
C ILE A 62 6.99 -5.58 -6.76
N VAL A 63 5.94 -6.14 -6.19
CA VAL A 63 4.55 -5.76 -6.44
C VAL A 63 4.01 -5.00 -5.23
N CYS A 64 3.38 -3.87 -5.46
CA CYS A 64 2.73 -3.06 -4.42
C CYS A 64 1.36 -2.62 -4.92
N GLU A 65 0.30 -2.95 -4.20
CA GLU A 65 -1.07 -2.59 -4.58
C GLU A 65 -1.71 -1.81 -3.45
N PHE A 66 -2.36 -0.68 -3.75
CA PHE A 66 -2.93 0.17 -2.71
C PHE A 66 -4.17 0.90 -3.20
N ASP A 67 -5.04 1.23 -2.26
CA ASP A 67 -6.22 2.04 -2.48
C ASP A 67 -5.97 3.52 -2.10
N PHE A 68 -6.51 4.44 -2.91
CA PHE A 68 -6.54 5.88 -2.64
C PHE A 68 -7.94 6.38 -2.27
N MET A 69 -8.98 5.61 -2.58
CA MET A 69 -10.34 5.85 -2.08
C MET A 69 -10.68 4.93 -0.90
N PRO A 70 -11.57 5.35 0.02
CA PRO A 70 -12.26 6.65 0.06
C PRO A 70 -11.32 7.81 0.39
N THR A 71 -11.60 9.00 -0.15
CA THR A 71 -10.79 10.19 0.14
C THR A 71 -11.04 10.66 1.57
N ASN A 72 -10.01 10.63 2.40
CA ASN A 72 -9.98 11.13 3.77
C ASN A 72 -8.55 11.57 4.12
N GLU A 73 -8.23 11.80 5.39
CA GLU A 73 -6.90 12.26 5.81
C GLU A 73 -5.76 11.24 5.59
N TYR A 74 -6.08 9.98 5.29
CA TYR A 74 -5.10 8.91 5.05
C TYR A 74 -4.95 8.65 3.55
N PRO A 75 -3.84 9.06 2.92
CA PRO A 75 -3.67 8.96 1.47
C PRO A 75 -3.42 7.54 0.97
N ILE A 76 -3.07 6.58 1.85
CA ILE A 76 -2.77 5.20 1.48
C ILE A 76 -3.69 4.27 2.28
N LYS A 77 -4.30 3.34 1.58
CA LYS A 77 -5.14 2.30 2.17
C LYS A 77 -4.72 0.95 1.62
N PHE A 78 -4.76 -0.06 2.46
CA PHE A 78 -4.38 -1.41 2.06
C PHE A 78 -5.03 -2.46 2.96
N SER A 79 -5.32 -3.61 2.37
CA SER A 79 -5.71 -4.86 3.00
C SER A 79 -4.47 -5.64 3.44
N THR A 80 -4.68 -6.66 4.28
CA THR A 80 -3.62 -7.61 4.63
C THR A 80 -3.02 -8.28 3.39
N TRP A 81 -3.84 -8.56 2.37
CA TRP A 81 -3.40 -9.22 1.14
C TRP A 81 -2.40 -8.36 0.35
N GLU A 82 -2.68 -7.07 0.20
CA GLU A 82 -1.82 -6.13 -0.53
C GLU A 82 -0.43 -5.99 0.13
N MET A 83 -0.40 -5.80 1.45
CA MET A 83 0.86 -5.75 2.21
C MET A 83 1.62 -7.07 2.14
N ARG A 84 0.90 -8.20 2.18
CA ARG A 84 1.49 -9.54 2.05
C ARG A 84 2.14 -9.74 0.69
N GLU A 85 1.50 -9.30 -0.39
CA GLU A 85 2.06 -9.39 -1.75
C GLU A 85 3.38 -8.61 -1.85
N PHE A 86 3.42 -7.40 -1.27
CA PHE A 86 4.65 -6.60 -1.19
C PHE A 86 5.78 -7.30 -0.42
N ILE A 87 5.47 -7.88 0.73
CA ILE A 87 6.47 -8.62 1.53
C ILE A 87 7.02 -9.81 0.74
N LEU A 88 6.16 -10.61 0.12
CA LEU A 88 6.54 -11.85 -0.54
C LEU A 88 7.28 -11.62 -1.86
N THR A 89 7.00 -10.52 -2.55
CA THR A 89 7.69 -10.15 -3.79
C THR A 89 9.01 -9.41 -3.53
N SER A 90 9.18 -8.83 -2.34
CA SER A 90 10.42 -8.18 -1.92
C SER A 90 11.44 -9.16 -1.37
N LYS A 91 12.46 -9.46 -2.19
CA LYS A 91 13.61 -10.29 -1.79
C LYS A 91 14.39 -9.73 -0.59
N ALA A 92 14.23 -8.45 -0.28
CA ALA A 92 14.93 -7.79 0.83
C ALA A 92 14.56 -8.37 2.21
N TYR A 93 13.39 -8.99 2.33
CA TYR A 93 12.93 -9.57 3.59
C TYR A 93 13.27 -11.06 3.74
N GLY A 94 13.58 -11.75 2.64
CA GLY A 94 13.89 -13.18 2.66
C GLY A 94 12.74 -14.06 3.19
N ILE A 95 11.49 -13.65 2.93
CA ILE A 95 10.28 -14.34 3.38
C ILE A 95 9.63 -15.03 2.18
N ASP A 96 9.71 -16.37 2.13
CA ASP A 96 9.12 -17.16 1.05
C ASP A 96 7.64 -17.50 1.30
N LYS A 97 7.19 -17.41 2.56
CA LYS A 97 5.83 -17.70 2.99
C LYS A 97 5.44 -16.85 4.19
N LEU A 98 4.23 -16.30 4.14
CA LEU A 98 3.58 -15.56 5.21
C LEU A 98 2.10 -15.88 5.14
N GLU A 99 1.46 -16.26 6.24
CA GLU A 99 -0.01 -16.42 6.26
C GLU A 99 -0.69 -15.06 6.49
N GLU A 100 -1.88 -14.86 5.93
CA GLU A 100 -2.62 -13.61 6.15
C GLU A 100 -2.98 -13.39 7.61
N SER A 101 -3.33 -14.45 8.34
CA SER A 101 -3.59 -14.38 9.79
C SER A 101 -2.34 -13.97 10.57
N GLU A 102 -1.17 -14.47 10.20
CA GLU A 102 0.09 -14.07 10.82
C GLU A 102 0.34 -12.57 10.59
N LEU A 103 0.21 -12.10 9.35
CA LEU A 103 0.38 -10.68 9.05
C LEU A 103 -0.66 -9.79 9.75
N HIS A 104 -1.90 -10.26 9.87
CA HIS A 104 -2.94 -9.54 10.63
C HIS A 104 -2.50 -9.30 12.09
N GLU A 105 -2.00 -10.34 12.77
CA GLU A 105 -1.47 -10.22 14.13
C GLU A 105 -0.24 -9.31 14.20
N LEU A 106 0.61 -9.30 13.16
CA LEU A 106 1.77 -8.39 13.08
C LEU A 106 1.37 -6.93 12.92
N LEU A 107 0.26 -6.64 12.24
CA LEU A 107 -0.25 -5.29 12.05
C LEU A 107 -1.02 -4.78 13.27
N HIS A 108 -1.55 -5.67 14.12
CA HIS A 108 -2.37 -5.30 15.27
C HIS A 108 -1.69 -4.28 16.22
N PRO A 109 -0.41 -4.44 16.64
CA PRO A 109 0.26 -3.47 17.49
C PRO A 109 0.40 -2.07 16.87
N LEU A 110 0.44 -1.98 15.52
CA LEU A 110 0.49 -0.70 14.81
C LEU A 110 -0.89 -0.01 14.81
N VAL A 111 -1.96 -0.77 14.98
CA VAL A 111 -3.30 -0.20 15.20
C VAL A 111 -3.44 0.29 16.63
N GLU A 112 -2.96 -0.49 17.61
CA GLU A 112 -3.04 -0.14 19.04
C GLU A 112 -2.29 1.15 19.39
N ASP A 113 -1.18 1.43 18.71
CA ASP A 113 -0.38 2.64 18.95
C ASP A 113 -0.73 3.84 18.04
N GLY A 114 -1.71 3.66 17.14
CA GLY A 114 -2.19 4.70 16.22
C GLY A 114 -1.33 4.92 14.97
N THR A 115 -0.30 4.11 14.71
CA THR A 115 0.47 4.14 13.45
C THR A 115 -0.40 3.79 12.25
N LEU A 116 -1.34 2.85 12.41
CA LEU A 116 -2.33 2.45 11.41
C LEU A 116 -3.74 2.71 11.95
N VAL A 117 -4.64 3.13 11.07
CA VAL A 117 -6.05 3.32 11.40
C VAL A 117 -6.92 2.39 10.57
N LYS A 118 -7.83 1.64 11.20
CA LYS A 118 -8.81 0.81 10.47
C LYS A 118 -9.84 1.69 9.78
N LEU A 119 -10.20 1.34 8.54
CA LEU A 119 -11.23 2.05 7.79
C LEU A 119 -12.60 1.88 8.43
N VAL A 120 -13.28 3.00 8.69
CA VAL A 120 -14.66 3.03 9.18
C VAL A 120 -15.55 3.69 8.12
N LEU A 121 -16.51 2.93 7.59
CA LEU A 121 -17.50 3.43 6.61
C LEU A 121 -18.90 3.05 7.05
N GLY A 122 -19.79 4.04 7.19
CA GLY A 122 -21.17 3.82 7.62
C GLY A 122 -21.28 3.19 9.02
N GLY A 123 -20.28 3.40 9.89
CA GLY A 123 -20.22 2.79 11.22
C GLY A 123 -19.67 1.35 11.24
N VAL A 124 -19.28 0.79 10.08
CA VAL A 124 -18.67 -0.54 9.97
C VAL A 124 -17.15 -0.40 9.93
N VAL A 125 -16.46 -1.17 10.76
CA VAL A 125 -14.99 -1.30 10.74
C VAL A 125 -14.61 -2.35 9.70
N TRP A 126 -13.77 -1.97 8.74
CA TRP A 126 -13.30 -2.83 7.67
C TRP A 126 -11.89 -3.32 7.95
N GLU A 127 -11.53 -4.49 7.40
CA GLU A 127 -10.17 -5.04 7.44
C GLU A 127 -9.22 -4.34 6.44
N ILE A 128 -9.38 -3.02 6.31
CA ILE A 128 -8.53 -2.12 5.54
C ILE A 128 -7.79 -1.21 6.52
N TYR A 129 -6.47 -1.20 6.41
CA TYR A 129 -5.56 -0.35 7.16
C TYR A 129 -5.31 0.94 6.38
N GLN A 130 -5.11 2.04 7.11
CA GLN A 130 -4.91 3.37 6.54
C GLN A 130 -3.69 4.02 7.18
N VAL A 131 -2.92 4.74 6.35
CA VAL A 131 -1.71 5.48 6.72
C VAL A 131 -1.53 6.71 5.83
#